data_AF-A0AA40GR55-F1
#
_entry.id   AF-A0AA40GR55-F1
#
_cell.length_a   1.000
_cell.length_b   1.000
_cell.length_c   1.000
_cell.angle_alpha   90.00
_cell.angle_beta   90.00
_cell.angle_gamma   90.00
#
_symmetry.space_group_name_H-M   'P 1'
#
loop_
_entity.id
_entity.type
_entity.pdbx_description
1 polymer ?
#
loop_
_entity_poly.entity_id
_entity_poly.type
_entity_poly.pdbx_seq_one_letter_code
_entity_poly.pdbx_strand_id
1 'polypeptide(L)'
;RNWYYGEKKTKIGDSEAETHSYFAESTHVRSPKPEYIQFSVGQVIGHKRFGYSGVIVGWDVKAKAPEEWLQHKYPPAKQGLKDTPHYRILINKANGYGKSTAYVPEEEITIIMGVEVVHHPDMKAYFSGYDGSKYIMQPWLKKIYPHD
;
A
#
# COMPACT_ATOMS: atom_id res chain seq x y z
N ARG A 1 -3.29 36.38 42.19
CA ARG A 1 -4.51 35.62 42.54
C ARG A 1 -5.02 35.00 41.25
N ASN A 2 -5.06 33.67 41.20
CA ASN A 2 -5.02 32.83 40.01
C ASN A 2 -6.17 33.01 39.02
N TRP A 3 -5.81 32.89 37.73
CA TRP A 3 -6.70 32.55 36.63
C TRP A 3 -6.57 31.05 36.33
N TYR A 4 -7.70 30.37 36.17
CA TYR A 4 -7.78 29.01 35.65
C TYR A 4 -7.62 29.04 34.11
N TYR A 5 -6.79 28.16 33.56
CA TYR A 5 -7.02 27.60 32.22
C TYR A 5 -6.59 26.13 32.22
N GLY A 6 -7.51 25.29 31.78
CA GLY A 6 -7.49 23.84 31.93
C GLY A 6 -6.31 23.16 31.25
N GLU A 7 -5.88 22.07 31.89
CA GLU A 7 -4.90 21.13 31.38
C GLU A 7 -5.36 20.57 30.03
N LYS A 8 -4.64 20.88 28.95
CA LYS A 8 -4.70 20.09 27.72
C LYS A 8 -4.11 18.73 28.02
N LYS A 9 -4.95 17.71 28.19
CA LYS A 9 -4.52 16.32 28.10
C LYS A 9 -4.17 16.02 26.65
N THR A 10 -2.89 16.16 26.32
CA THR A 10 -2.35 15.74 25.03
C THR A 10 -2.32 14.21 25.02
N LYS A 11 -3.26 13.58 24.30
CA LYS A 11 -3.18 12.16 23.97
C LYS A 11 -2.06 11.96 22.96
N ILE A 12 -0.88 11.60 23.46
CA ILE A 12 0.33 11.39 22.64
C ILE A 12 0.44 9.93 22.14
N GLY A 13 -0.44 9.02 22.59
CA GLY A 13 -0.35 7.58 22.30
C GLY A 13 -1.16 7.07 21.08
N ASP A 14 -2.12 7.83 20.55
CA ASP A 14 -3.03 7.34 19.51
C ASP A 14 -2.49 7.61 18.08
N SER A 15 -1.62 8.62 17.87
CA SER A 15 -1.26 9.11 16.53
C SER A 15 -0.25 8.26 15.75
N GLU A 16 0.67 7.57 16.42
CA GLU A 16 1.69 6.74 15.77
C GLU A 16 1.13 5.36 15.34
N ALA A 17 0.22 4.81 16.14
CA ALA A 17 -0.47 3.56 15.80
C ALA A 17 -1.44 3.73 14.62
N GLU A 18 -2.09 4.90 14.52
CA GLU A 18 -2.97 5.23 13.40
C GLU A 18 -2.20 5.46 12.09
N THR A 19 -1.01 6.06 12.14
CA THR A 19 -0.22 6.36 10.93
C THR A 19 0.32 5.09 10.25
N HIS A 20 0.74 4.08 11.02
CA HIS A 20 1.12 2.77 10.47
C HIS A 20 -0.06 1.85 10.12
N SER A 21 -1.31 2.27 10.37
CA SER A 21 -2.50 1.48 10.02
C SER A 21 -2.95 1.67 8.57
N TYR A 22 -2.62 2.82 7.98
CA TYR A 22 -3.10 3.19 6.65
C TYR A 22 -2.22 2.68 5.52
N PHE A 23 -2.73 2.77 4.29
CA PHE A 23 -2.03 2.51 3.04
C PHE A 23 -1.30 1.16 3.00
N ALA A 24 -1.87 0.11 3.61
CA ALA A 24 -1.26 -1.20 3.78
C ALA A 24 0.11 -1.21 4.49
N GLU A 25 0.36 -0.28 5.43
CA GLU A 25 1.58 -0.24 6.27
C GLU A 25 1.47 -1.09 7.56
N SER A 26 0.27 -1.63 7.83
CA SER A 26 -0.01 -2.39 9.04
C SER A 26 0.86 -3.64 9.17
N THR A 27 1.38 -3.89 10.37
CA THR A 27 2.14 -5.09 10.71
C THR A 27 1.26 -6.30 11.05
N HIS A 28 -0.06 -6.16 10.93
CA HIS A 28 -1.01 -7.24 11.23
C HIS A 28 -0.96 -8.33 10.16
N VAL A 29 -0.76 -9.58 10.59
CA VAL A 29 -0.66 -10.75 9.73
C VAL A 29 -1.94 -10.93 8.91
N ARG A 30 -1.79 -11.08 7.59
CA ARG A 30 -2.86 -11.29 6.61
C ARG A 30 -3.06 -12.80 6.38
N SER A 31 -3.71 -13.47 7.33
CA SER A 31 -4.00 -14.90 7.26
C SER A 31 -5.41 -15.21 7.80
N PRO A 32 -6.26 -15.96 7.04
CA PRO A 32 -6.02 -16.44 5.68
C PRO A 32 -6.03 -15.29 4.65
N LYS A 33 -5.47 -15.52 3.46
CA LYS A 33 -5.67 -14.62 2.31
C LYS A 33 -7.08 -14.85 1.77
N PRO A 34 -7.96 -13.82 1.71
CA PRO A 34 -9.26 -13.99 1.09
C PRO A 34 -9.13 -14.32 -0.40
N GLU A 35 -9.97 -15.23 -0.90
CA GLU A 35 -9.91 -15.71 -2.30
C GLU A 35 -10.14 -14.60 -3.34
N TYR A 36 -10.86 -13.54 -2.97
CA TYR A 36 -11.14 -12.42 -3.86
C TYR A 36 -9.97 -11.42 -3.98
N ILE A 37 -8.90 -11.56 -3.19
CA ILE A 37 -7.68 -10.74 -3.37
C ILE A 37 -6.92 -11.30 -4.56
N GLN A 38 -6.92 -10.56 -5.67
CA GLN A 38 -6.43 -11.05 -6.95
C GLN A 38 -4.90 -11.01 -7.08
N PHE A 39 -4.24 -10.08 -6.40
CA PHE A 39 -2.81 -9.86 -6.52
C PHE A 39 -2.06 -10.16 -5.21
N SER A 40 -0.77 -10.43 -5.33
CA SER A 40 0.12 -10.78 -4.22
C SER A 40 1.26 -9.78 -4.09
N VAL A 41 1.75 -9.62 -2.87
CA VAL A 41 3.00 -8.90 -2.59
C VAL A 41 4.14 -9.49 -3.42
N GLY A 42 4.95 -8.60 -3.99
CA GLY A 42 6.07 -8.92 -4.87
C GLY A 42 5.72 -8.96 -6.36
N GLN A 43 4.44 -8.98 -6.75
CA GLN A 43 4.08 -8.95 -8.17
C GLN A 43 4.36 -7.57 -8.80
N VAL A 44 4.85 -7.60 -10.04
CA VAL A 44 5.05 -6.40 -10.87
C VAL A 44 3.76 -6.09 -11.60
N ILE A 45 3.37 -4.81 -11.53
CA ILE A 45 2.11 -4.33 -12.08
C ILE A 45 2.29 -3.09 -12.92
N GLY A 46 1.29 -2.84 -13.76
CA GLY A 46 1.07 -1.58 -14.46
C GLY A 46 -0.22 -0.92 -13.97
N HIS A 47 -0.18 0.39 -13.79
CA HIS A 47 -1.37 1.17 -13.49
C HIS A 47 -2.15 1.44 -14.79
N LYS A 48 -3.35 0.87 -14.93
CA LYS A 48 -4.15 0.92 -16.18
C LYS A 48 -4.37 2.33 -16.71
N ARG A 49 -4.63 3.29 -15.82
CA ARG A 49 -4.92 4.68 -16.20
C ARG A 49 -3.69 5.56 -16.47
N PHE A 50 -2.60 5.38 -15.72
CA PHE A 50 -1.45 6.29 -15.72
C PHE A 50 -0.20 5.67 -16.35
N GLY A 51 -0.23 4.38 -16.68
CA GLY A 51 0.82 3.69 -17.41
C GLY A 51 2.12 3.44 -16.65
N TYR A 52 2.25 3.89 -15.40
CA TYR A 52 3.45 3.59 -14.60
C TYR A 52 3.46 2.13 -14.16
N SER A 53 4.66 1.59 -14.01
CA SER A 53 4.93 0.27 -13.47
C SER A 53 5.37 0.34 -12.01
N GLY A 54 5.25 -0.75 -11.29
CA GLY A 54 5.73 -0.85 -9.91
C GLY A 54 5.57 -2.24 -9.33
N VAL A 55 5.98 -2.40 -8.08
CA VAL A 55 5.82 -3.66 -7.33
C VAL A 55 4.86 -3.49 -6.17
N ILE A 56 3.98 -4.47 -5.97
CA ILE A 56 3.09 -4.52 -4.80
C ILE A 56 3.91 -4.81 -3.54
N VAL A 57 3.80 -3.96 -2.52
CA VAL A 57 4.44 -4.16 -1.20
C VAL A 57 3.46 -4.41 -0.07
N GLY A 58 2.16 -4.29 -0.32
CA GLY A 58 1.12 -4.60 0.65
C GLY A 58 -0.27 -4.43 0.07
N TRP A 59 -1.26 -4.99 0.76
CA TRP A 59 -2.67 -4.85 0.41
C TRP A 59 -3.58 -4.77 1.63
N ASP A 60 -4.71 -4.10 1.45
CA ASP A 60 -5.84 -4.08 2.37
C ASP A 60 -7.10 -4.58 1.65
N VAL A 61 -7.94 -5.33 2.36
CA VAL A 61 -9.21 -5.87 1.83
C VAL A 61 -10.20 -4.78 1.41
N LYS A 62 -10.06 -3.59 2.00
CA LYS A 62 -10.79 -2.35 1.72
C LYS A 62 -9.83 -1.19 1.89
N ALA A 63 -10.11 -0.04 1.30
CA ALA A 63 -9.29 1.14 1.48
C ALA A 63 -9.13 1.48 2.97
N LYS A 64 -7.88 1.51 3.46
CA LYS A 64 -7.54 2.08 4.76
C LYS A 64 -6.66 3.28 4.53
N ALA A 65 -7.25 4.47 4.61
CA ALA A 65 -6.56 5.74 4.54
C ALA A 65 -7.35 6.78 5.35
N PRO A 66 -6.75 7.93 5.69
CA PRO A 66 -7.49 9.02 6.31
C PRO A 66 -8.72 9.40 5.47
N GLU A 67 -9.84 9.70 6.13
CA GLU A 67 -11.10 9.93 5.44
C GLU A 67 -11.01 11.13 4.49
N GLU A 68 -10.29 12.19 4.89
CA GLU A 68 -10.04 13.33 4.02
C GLU A 68 -9.26 12.95 2.76
N TRP A 69 -8.29 12.04 2.87
CA TRP A 69 -7.54 11.55 1.71
C TRP A 69 -8.45 10.76 0.78
N LEU A 70 -9.30 9.89 1.34
CA LEU A 70 -10.26 9.08 0.60
C LEU A 70 -11.30 9.94 -0.15
N GLN A 71 -11.75 11.05 0.45
CA GLN A 71 -12.64 12.01 -0.19
C GLN A 71 -11.98 12.77 -1.34
N HIS A 72 -10.70 13.14 -1.21
CA HIS A 72 -9.95 13.79 -2.29
C HIS A 72 -9.59 12.82 -3.42
N LYS A 73 -9.29 11.56 -3.08
CA LYS A 73 -8.89 10.53 -4.04
C LYS A 73 -10.05 10.13 -4.95
N TYR A 74 -11.26 10.01 -4.40
CA TYR A 74 -12.42 9.47 -5.11
C TYR A 74 -13.53 10.51 -5.27
N PRO A 75 -13.92 10.89 -6.51
CA PRO A 75 -15.11 11.72 -6.70
C PRO A 75 -16.38 10.98 -6.21
N PRO A 76 -17.51 11.69 -5.98
CA PRO A 76 -18.75 11.09 -5.47
C PRO A 76 -19.21 9.84 -6.26
N ALA A 77 -19.07 9.87 -7.59
CA ALA A 77 -19.44 8.75 -8.46
C ALA A 77 -18.57 7.49 -8.30
N LYS A 78 -17.43 7.57 -7.60
CA LYS A 78 -16.46 6.47 -7.41
C LYS A 78 -16.22 6.11 -5.95
N GLN A 79 -17.10 6.55 -5.04
CA GLN A 79 -16.95 6.26 -3.61
C GLN A 79 -16.98 4.77 -3.30
N GLY A 80 -17.70 3.96 -4.09
CA GLY A 80 -17.74 2.50 -3.94
C GLY A 80 -16.38 1.81 -4.11
N LEU A 81 -15.40 2.48 -4.73
CA LEU A 81 -14.04 1.92 -4.81
C LEU A 81 -13.43 1.71 -3.45
N LYS A 82 -13.75 2.55 -2.44
CA LYS A 82 -13.24 2.42 -1.07
C LYS A 82 -13.50 1.04 -0.46
N ASP A 83 -14.55 0.34 -0.89
CA ASP A 83 -14.93 -0.98 -0.41
C ASP A 83 -14.26 -2.15 -1.16
N THR A 84 -13.34 -1.86 -2.08
CA THR A 84 -12.58 -2.86 -2.86
C THR A 84 -11.17 -3.06 -2.31
N PRO A 85 -10.50 -4.17 -2.65
CA PRO A 85 -9.10 -4.36 -2.31
C PRO A 85 -8.23 -3.23 -2.84
N HIS A 86 -7.28 -2.79 -2.03
CA HIS A 86 -6.32 -1.74 -2.39
C HIS A 86 -4.91 -2.20 -2.13
N TYR A 87 -4.00 -1.73 -2.98
CA TYR A 87 -2.62 -2.15 -3.01
C TYR A 87 -1.69 -0.95 -2.84
N ARG A 88 -0.65 -1.13 -2.02
CA ARG A 88 0.47 -0.20 -1.92
C ARG A 88 1.54 -0.62 -2.93
N ILE A 89 1.95 0.33 -3.76
CA ILE A 89 2.88 0.11 -4.86
C ILE A 89 4.14 0.96 -4.64
N LEU A 90 5.31 0.35 -4.79
CA LEU A 90 6.55 1.10 -5.05
C LEU A 90 6.65 1.36 -6.55
N ILE A 91 6.62 2.62 -6.95
CA ILE A 91 6.62 3.02 -8.35
C ILE A 91 8.03 2.93 -8.91
N ASN A 92 8.18 2.34 -10.09
CA ASN A 92 9.47 2.28 -10.76
C ASN A 92 9.93 3.70 -11.14
N LYS A 93 11.06 4.16 -10.56
CA LYS A 93 11.59 5.51 -10.83
C LYS A 93 11.90 5.74 -12.30
N ALA A 94 12.22 4.68 -13.04
CA ALA A 94 12.47 4.75 -14.48
C ALA A 94 11.26 5.30 -15.28
N ASN A 95 10.04 5.23 -14.74
CA ASN A 95 8.85 5.79 -15.40
C ASN A 95 8.78 7.32 -15.35
N GLY A 96 9.60 8.01 -14.55
CA GLY A 96 9.57 9.48 -14.46
C GLY A 96 8.26 10.06 -13.89
N TYR A 97 7.42 9.26 -13.24
CA TYR A 97 6.08 9.64 -12.77
C TYR A 97 6.08 10.69 -11.63
N GLY A 98 7.24 10.94 -11.01
CA GLY A 98 7.42 11.97 -9.97
C GLY A 98 6.92 11.60 -8.57
N LYS A 99 6.23 10.45 -8.41
CA LYS A 99 5.87 9.87 -7.11
C LYS A 99 6.68 8.61 -6.84
N SER A 100 7.02 8.38 -5.57
CA SER A 100 7.76 7.18 -5.14
C SER A 100 6.81 6.01 -4.86
N THR A 101 5.66 6.27 -4.26
CA THR A 101 4.67 5.26 -3.89
C THR A 101 3.27 5.64 -4.36
N ALA A 102 2.40 4.64 -4.47
CA ALA A 102 0.97 4.84 -4.71
C ALA A 102 0.13 3.87 -3.88
N TYR A 103 -1.12 4.27 -3.67
CA TYR A 103 -2.18 3.43 -3.10
C TYR A 103 -3.34 3.39 -4.10
N VAL A 104 -3.65 2.19 -4.59
CA VAL A 104 -4.39 1.99 -5.85
C VAL A 104 -5.45 0.91 -5.65
N PRO A 105 -6.69 1.10 -6.12
CA PRO A 105 -7.72 0.06 -6.08
C PRO A 105 -7.41 -1.06 -7.08
N GLU A 106 -7.84 -2.29 -6.77
CA GLU A 106 -7.59 -3.50 -7.56
C GLU A 106 -7.93 -3.33 -9.05
N GLU A 107 -9.06 -2.67 -9.34
CA GLU A 107 -9.54 -2.47 -10.71
C GLU A 107 -8.58 -1.66 -11.59
N GLU A 108 -7.71 -0.82 -11.01
CA GLU A 108 -6.75 0.01 -11.75
C GLU A 108 -5.40 -0.69 -11.99
N ILE A 109 -5.27 -1.97 -11.61
CA ILE A 109 -4.02 -2.74 -11.67
C ILE A 109 -4.09 -3.81 -12.76
N THR A 110 -3.01 -3.97 -13.52
CA THR A 110 -2.77 -5.12 -14.41
C THR A 110 -1.44 -5.77 -14.09
N ILE A 111 -1.35 -7.10 -14.15
CA ILE A 111 -0.08 -7.81 -14.04
C ILE A 111 0.74 -7.54 -15.29
N ILE A 112 2.04 -7.31 -15.09
CA ILE A 112 3.03 -7.29 -16.16
C ILE A 112 3.88 -8.55 -16.01
N MET A 113 3.88 -9.39 -17.05
CA MET A 113 4.76 -10.56 -17.13
C MET A 113 5.96 -10.24 -18.01
N GLY A 114 7.17 -10.67 -17.60
CA GLY A 114 8.37 -10.62 -18.45
C GLY A 114 9.07 -9.26 -18.56
N VAL A 115 8.76 -8.31 -17.68
CA VAL A 115 9.32 -6.95 -17.57
C VAL A 115 9.22 -6.65 -16.07
N GLU A 116 10.18 -6.18 -15.28
CA GLU A 116 11.32 -5.27 -15.43
C GLU A 116 12.08 -5.33 -14.09
N VAL A 117 13.34 -4.88 -14.05
CA VAL A 117 13.95 -4.48 -12.78
C VAL A 117 13.23 -3.20 -12.31
N VAL A 118 12.42 -3.30 -11.27
CA VAL A 118 11.85 -2.11 -10.62
C VAL A 118 12.96 -1.35 -9.91
N HIS A 119 13.22 -0.12 -10.35
CA HIS A 119 14.21 0.76 -9.73
C HIS A 119 13.53 1.63 -8.67
N HIS A 120 13.60 1.22 -7.41
CA HIS A 120 13.12 2.02 -6.27
C HIS A 120 14.11 1.91 -5.08
N PRO A 121 14.41 3.00 -4.35
CA PRO A 121 15.37 2.99 -3.24
C PRO A 121 15.02 1.96 -2.16
N ASP A 122 13.73 1.80 -1.90
CA ASP A 122 13.26 0.93 -0.83
C ASP A 122 13.16 -0.56 -1.24
N MET A 123 13.50 -0.93 -2.48
CA MET A 123 13.39 -2.32 -2.94
C MET A 123 14.05 -3.32 -2.00
N LYS A 124 15.27 -2.99 -1.52
CA LYS A 124 16.04 -3.87 -0.63
C LYS A 124 15.42 -4.02 0.77
N ALA A 125 14.60 -3.06 1.19
CA ALA A 125 13.89 -3.13 2.46
C ALA A 125 12.76 -4.16 2.42
N TYR A 126 12.08 -4.31 1.27
CA TYR A 126 10.93 -5.21 1.11
C TYR A 126 11.29 -6.56 0.47
N PHE A 127 12.29 -6.60 -0.41
CA PHE A 127 12.59 -7.77 -1.24
C PHE A 127 14.07 -8.16 -1.23
N SER A 128 14.33 -9.46 -1.34
CA SER A 128 15.68 -10.05 -1.36
C SER A 128 16.15 -10.46 -2.76
N GLY A 129 15.22 -10.63 -3.71
CA GLY A 129 15.52 -11.05 -5.08
C GLY A 129 14.25 -11.15 -5.93
N TYR A 130 14.38 -11.71 -7.13
CA TYR A 130 13.28 -11.96 -8.07
C TYR A 130 13.34 -13.42 -8.52
N ASP A 131 12.21 -14.13 -8.44
CA ASP A 131 12.14 -15.59 -8.73
C ASP A 131 11.78 -15.93 -10.18
N GLY A 132 11.65 -14.93 -11.04
CA GLY A 132 11.21 -15.07 -12.43
C GLY A 132 9.72 -14.81 -12.62
N SER A 133 8.93 -14.75 -11.56
CA SER A 133 7.51 -14.39 -11.57
C SER A 133 7.21 -13.15 -10.73
N LYS A 134 7.79 -13.06 -9.54
CA LYS A 134 7.58 -11.98 -8.57
C LYS A 134 8.84 -11.77 -7.72
N TYR A 135 8.86 -10.65 -7.00
CA TYR A 135 9.91 -10.38 -6.02
C TYR A 135 9.74 -11.26 -4.77
N ILE A 136 10.86 -11.80 -4.30
CA ILE A 136 10.92 -12.62 -3.09
C ILE A 136 10.93 -11.69 -1.88
N MET A 137 9.91 -11.82 -1.04
CA MET A 137 9.77 -11.01 0.18
C MET A 137 10.93 -11.23 1.14
N GLN A 138 11.33 -10.14 1.82
CA GLN A 138 12.15 -10.25 3.02
C GLN A 138 11.40 -11.03 4.13
N PRO A 139 12.12 -11.68 5.07
CA PRO A 139 11.48 -12.50 6.10
C PRO A 139 10.42 -11.77 6.92
N TRP A 140 10.60 -10.48 7.19
CA TRP A 140 9.63 -9.68 7.96
C TRP A 140 8.33 -9.48 7.18
N LEU A 141 8.41 -9.24 5.87
CA LEU A 141 7.24 -9.01 5.02
C LEU A 141 6.49 -10.32 4.77
N LYS A 142 7.22 -11.43 4.59
CA LYS A 142 6.63 -12.78 4.49
C LYS A 142 5.88 -13.19 5.76
N LYS A 143 6.30 -12.74 6.95
CA LYS A 143 5.54 -12.95 8.19
C LYS A 143 4.19 -12.24 8.18
N ILE A 144 4.10 -11.07 7.55
CA ILE A 144 2.86 -10.31 7.44
C ILE A 144 1.96 -10.91 6.35
N TYR A 145 2.54 -11.34 5.21
CA TYR A 145 1.80 -11.90 4.08
C TYR A 145 2.21 -13.37 3.83
N PRO A 146 1.90 -14.31 4.73
CA PRO A 146 2.41 -15.69 4.66
C PRO A 146 1.90 -16.47 3.45
N HIS A 147 0.73 -16.11 2.91
CA HIS A 147 0.09 -16.78 1.78
C HIS A 147 0.38 -16.14 0.42
N ASP A 148 1.17 -15.06 0.40
CA ASP A 148 1.53 -14.35 -0.83
C ASP A 148 2.78 -14.89 -1.51
#